data_AF-A0A822CVD1-F1
#
_entry.id   AF-A0A822CVD1-F1
#
_cell.length_a   1.000
_cell.length_b   1.000
_cell.length_c   1.000
_cell.angle_alpha   90.00
_cell.angle_beta   90.00
_cell.angle_gamma   90.00
#
_symmetry.space_group_name_H-M   'P 1'
#
loop_
_entity.id
_entity.type
_entity.pdbx_description
1 polymer ?
#
loop_
_entity_poly.entity_id
_entity_poly.type
_entity_poly.pdbx_seq_one_letter_code
_entity_poly.pdbx_strand_id
1 'polypeptide(L)'
;KLTTFIRDRFIGRVIKDIRESAQLSSSSSITDRNRLIELIPSVLQKQLELSIPILQSTYLIFKSCEELCALVKFLPTYADDFCQAIVDLLFKNRESCYKLFLSIVEKNDALGVSIYSNEWVKDPDINRHLRTMPAFDAFIRMTKQEHPINNDNQDDTVENIRFRQTKETETLLINFSQNEMNIDDICTNYKHINALATIHESLDWLYCKLINYFDILDKCLHDTKCLDALTPTTGKNSNKFLLTL
;
A
#
# COMPACT_ATOMS: atom_id res chain seq x y z
N LYS A 1 33.95 -18.40 -11.16
CA LYS A 1 34.21 -17.85 -12.52
C LYS A 1 32.97 -17.95 -13.40
N LEU A 2 32.45 -19.15 -13.71
CA LEU A 2 31.23 -19.30 -14.52
C LEU A 2 29.96 -18.84 -13.79
N THR A 3 29.76 -19.23 -12.53
CA THR A 3 28.60 -18.80 -11.71
C THR A 3 28.53 -17.29 -11.51
N THR A 4 29.69 -16.65 -11.28
CA THR A 4 29.82 -15.18 -11.21
C THR A 4 29.49 -14.52 -12.55
N PHE A 5 29.98 -15.09 -13.66
CA PHE A 5 29.66 -14.59 -15.00
C PHE A 5 28.17 -14.69 -15.34
N ILE A 6 27.51 -15.81 -15.00
CA ILE A 6 26.07 -15.99 -15.20
C ILE A 6 25.30 -14.98 -14.35
N ARG A 7 25.68 -14.80 -13.08
CA ARG A 7 25.07 -13.80 -12.19
C ARG A 7 25.18 -12.39 -12.77
N ASP A 8 26.39 -11.94 -13.10
CA ASP A 8 26.62 -10.54 -13.48
C ASP A 8 26.11 -10.21 -14.89
N ARG A 9 26.22 -11.15 -15.84
CA ARG A 9 25.90 -10.91 -17.25
C ARG A 9 24.45 -11.23 -17.60
N PHE A 10 23.92 -12.33 -17.04
CA PHE A 10 22.61 -12.85 -17.41
C PHE A 10 21.55 -12.46 -16.37
N ILE A 11 21.75 -12.81 -15.10
CA ILE A 11 20.78 -12.50 -14.04
C ILE A 11 20.65 -10.99 -13.86
N GLY A 12 21.77 -10.27 -13.77
CA GLY A 12 21.77 -8.80 -13.69
C GLY A 12 21.07 -8.12 -14.87
N ARG A 13 21.20 -8.69 -16.09
CA ARG A 13 20.50 -8.18 -17.27
C ARG A 13 19.00 -8.45 -17.21
N VAL A 14 18.60 -9.68 -16.90
CA VAL A 14 17.19 -10.06 -16.79
C VAL A 14 16.49 -9.21 -15.73
N ILE A 15 17.10 -9.04 -14.56
CA ILE A 15 16.57 -8.17 -13.50
C ILE A 15 16.44 -6.73 -13.99
N LYS A 16 17.45 -6.22 -14.71
CA LYS A 16 17.42 -4.87 -15.27
C LYS A 16 16.27 -4.71 -16.27
N ASP A 17 16.12 -5.63 -17.21
CA ASP A 17 15.09 -5.60 -18.24
C ASP A 17 13.67 -5.65 -17.63
N ILE A 18 13.46 -6.50 -16.61
CA ILE A 18 12.20 -6.58 -15.85
C ILE A 18 11.92 -5.29 -15.06
N ARG A 19 12.95 -4.66 -14.48
CA ARG A 19 12.78 -3.38 -13.77
C ARG A 19 12.52 -2.21 -14.72
N GLU A 20 13.00 -2.29 -15.96
CA GLU A 20 12.72 -1.30 -16.99
C GLU A 20 11.28 -1.44 -17.50
N SER A 21 10.77 -2.67 -17.66
CA SER A 21 9.35 -2.90 -18.01
C SER A 21 8.37 -2.46 -16.91
N ALA A 22 8.80 -2.53 -15.64
CA ALA A 22 8.02 -2.02 -14.49
C ALA A 22 7.89 -0.48 -14.47
N GLN A 23 8.74 0.24 -15.20
CA GLN A 23 8.76 1.69 -15.22
C GLN A 23 7.86 2.20 -16.34
N LEU A 24 6.80 2.91 -15.95
CA LEU A 24 6.22 3.91 -16.84
C LEU A 24 7.33 4.90 -17.18
N SER A 25 7.58 5.08 -18.46
CA SER A 25 8.70 5.81 -19.03
C SER A 25 9.11 7.00 -18.17
N SER A 26 10.27 6.88 -17.51
CA SER A 26 10.91 7.91 -16.71
C SER A 26 11.49 9.04 -17.58
N SER A 27 10.69 9.52 -18.53
CA SER A 27 10.95 10.67 -19.38
C SER A 27 9.73 11.56 -19.38
N SER A 28 9.63 12.38 -18.34
CA SER A 28 9.29 13.79 -18.53
C SER A 28 9.40 14.49 -17.19
N SER A 29 10.00 15.66 -17.22
CA SER A 29 9.99 16.70 -16.20
C SER A 29 8.73 16.71 -15.33
N ILE A 30 8.92 17.09 -14.07
CA ILE A 30 7.98 17.36 -12.97
C ILE A 30 6.67 18.12 -13.35
N THR A 31 6.52 18.55 -14.59
CA THR A 31 5.46 19.42 -15.09
C THR A 31 4.10 18.74 -15.28
N ASP A 32 4.02 17.42 -15.47
CA ASP A 32 2.74 16.76 -15.74
C ASP A 32 2.20 15.97 -14.53
N ARG A 33 1.72 16.69 -13.51
CA ARG A 33 0.98 16.14 -12.34
C ARG A 33 -0.14 15.17 -12.74
N ASN A 34 -0.70 15.31 -13.94
CA ASN A 34 -1.78 14.47 -14.46
C ASN A 34 -1.30 13.13 -15.06
N ARG A 35 -0.01 12.95 -15.35
CA ARG A 35 0.53 11.68 -15.89
C ARG A 35 0.82 10.63 -14.82
N LEU A 36 0.94 11.04 -13.55
CA LEU A 36 1.20 10.12 -12.43
C LEU A 36 -0.02 9.27 -12.06
N ILE A 37 -1.22 9.68 -12.48
CA ILE A 37 -2.48 8.95 -12.29
C ILE A 37 -2.88 8.32 -13.63
N GLU A 38 -1.94 7.64 -14.27
CA GLU A 38 -2.29 6.78 -15.41
C GLU A 38 -2.99 5.54 -14.86
N LEU A 39 -4.25 5.37 -15.24
CA LEU A 39 -5.07 4.23 -14.84
C LEU A 39 -4.90 3.10 -15.84
N ILE A 40 -5.13 1.87 -15.38
CA ILE A 40 -5.20 0.73 -16.28
C ILE A 40 -6.29 0.93 -17.36
N PRO A 41 -6.10 0.42 -18.59
CA PRO A 41 -7.14 0.46 -19.62
C PRO A 41 -8.41 -0.26 -19.15
N SER A 42 -9.59 0.24 -19.54
CA SER A 42 -10.88 -0.33 -19.12
C SER A 42 -11.07 -1.80 -19.52
N VAL A 43 -10.41 -2.24 -20.60
CA VAL A 43 -10.38 -3.65 -21.01
C VAL A 43 -9.67 -4.50 -19.95
N LEU A 44 -8.52 -4.04 -19.47
CA LEU A 44 -7.75 -4.72 -18.43
C LEU A 44 -8.48 -4.67 -17.08
N GLN A 45 -9.13 -3.56 -16.76
CA GLN A 45 -9.95 -3.45 -15.54
C GLN A 45 -11.04 -4.52 -15.48
N LYS A 46 -11.75 -4.74 -16.59
CA LYS A 46 -12.76 -5.79 -16.71
C LYS A 46 -12.16 -7.18 -16.58
N GLN A 47 -11.01 -7.41 -17.20
CA GLN A 47 -10.30 -8.70 -17.11
C GLN A 47 -9.82 -9.02 -15.70
N LEU A 48 -9.46 -7.99 -14.92
CA LEU A 48 -9.06 -8.12 -13.52
C LEU A 48 -10.26 -8.13 -12.56
N GLU A 49 -11.48 -8.02 -13.07
CA GLU A 49 -12.74 -7.98 -12.31
C GLU A 49 -12.76 -6.86 -11.24
N LEU A 50 -12.13 -5.71 -11.55
CA LEU A 50 -12.02 -4.60 -10.61
C LEU A 50 -13.21 -3.65 -10.70
N SER A 51 -13.85 -3.41 -9.57
CA SER A 51 -14.91 -2.39 -9.43
C SER A 51 -14.36 -0.97 -9.59
N ILE A 52 -13.14 -0.74 -9.14
CA ILE A 52 -12.46 0.55 -9.13
C ILE A 52 -11.15 0.43 -9.95
N PRO A 53 -10.79 1.41 -10.79
CA PRO A 53 -9.54 1.37 -11.54
C PRO A 53 -8.34 1.52 -10.60
N ILE A 54 -7.25 0.84 -10.93
CA ILE A 54 -5.95 0.96 -10.25
C ILE A 54 -4.93 1.68 -11.13
N LEU A 55 -3.84 2.12 -10.51
CA LEU A 55 -2.70 2.72 -11.18
C LEU A 55 -2.01 1.71 -12.11
N GLN A 56 -1.74 2.14 -13.34
CA GLN A 56 -1.01 1.36 -14.33
C GLN A 56 0.40 0.98 -13.83
N SER A 57 1.08 1.89 -13.11
CA SER A 57 2.38 1.63 -12.49
C SER A 57 2.33 0.47 -11.51
N THR A 58 1.30 0.42 -10.66
CA THR A 58 1.09 -0.65 -9.69
C THR A 58 0.83 -1.99 -10.38
N TYR A 59 0.05 -2.00 -11.46
CA TYR A 59 -0.16 -3.20 -12.25
C TYR A 59 1.13 -3.72 -12.92
N LEU A 60 1.94 -2.82 -13.48
CA LEU A 60 3.23 -3.21 -14.09
C LEU A 60 4.19 -3.78 -13.06
N ILE A 61 4.26 -3.17 -11.87
CA ILE A 61 5.07 -3.69 -10.75
C ILE A 61 4.59 -5.07 -10.32
N PHE A 62 3.28 -5.30 -10.23
CA PHE A 62 2.74 -6.63 -9.97
C PHE A 62 3.21 -7.66 -11.01
N LYS A 63 3.16 -7.32 -12.31
CA LYS A 63 3.62 -8.22 -13.38
C LYS A 63 5.11 -8.52 -13.30
N SER A 64 5.94 -7.51 -13.04
CA SER A 64 7.37 -7.72 -12.82
C SER A 64 7.64 -8.60 -11.60
N CYS A 65 6.89 -8.45 -10.50
CA CYS A 65 6.99 -9.33 -9.34
C CYS A 65 6.57 -10.78 -9.68
N GLU A 66 5.49 -10.97 -10.45
CA GLU A 66 5.04 -12.29 -10.91
C GLU A 66 6.11 -12.99 -11.76
N GLU A 67 6.76 -12.26 -12.68
CA GLU A 67 7.87 -12.77 -13.49
C GLU A 67 9.09 -13.14 -12.62
N LEU A 68 9.46 -12.30 -11.66
CA LEU A 68 10.56 -12.59 -10.73
C LEU A 68 10.26 -13.81 -9.85
N CYS A 69 9.04 -13.96 -9.34
CA CYS A 69 8.61 -15.14 -8.61
C CYS A 69 8.68 -16.41 -9.47
N ALA A 70 8.32 -16.33 -10.75
CA ALA A 70 8.48 -17.45 -11.67
C ALA A 70 9.97 -17.80 -11.87
N LEU A 71 10.85 -16.80 -11.95
CA LEU A 71 12.30 -17.01 -12.04
C LEU A 71 12.88 -17.65 -10.77
N VAL A 72 12.36 -17.32 -9.57
CA VAL A 72 12.72 -18.01 -8.32
C VAL A 72 12.43 -19.51 -8.42
N LYS A 73 11.28 -19.90 -9.00
CA LYS A 73 10.93 -21.30 -9.22
C LYS A 73 11.87 -21.99 -10.21
N PHE A 74 12.18 -21.35 -11.34
CA PHE A 74 13.00 -21.97 -12.39
C PHE A 74 14.50 -21.94 -12.12
N LEU A 75 14.99 -20.96 -11.36
CA LEU A 75 16.39 -20.78 -11.02
C LEU A 75 16.60 -20.51 -9.50
N PRO A 76 16.32 -21.49 -8.61
CA PRO A 76 16.39 -21.29 -7.16
C PRO A 76 17.76 -20.86 -6.65
N THR A 77 18.85 -21.23 -7.34
CA THR A 77 20.23 -20.83 -7.00
C THR A 77 20.47 -19.32 -7.01
N TYR A 78 19.60 -18.56 -7.68
CA TYR A 78 19.65 -17.09 -7.77
C TYR A 78 18.43 -16.44 -7.10
N ALA A 79 17.70 -17.18 -6.26
CA ALA A 79 16.48 -16.70 -5.61
C ALA A 79 16.69 -15.40 -4.84
N ASP A 80 17.82 -15.26 -4.12
CA ASP A 80 18.16 -14.05 -3.37
C ASP A 80 18.22 -12.81 -4.26
N ASP A 81 18.81 -12.92 -5.45
CA ASP A 81 18.92 -11.81 -6.42
C ASP A 81 17.53 -11.38 -6.92
N PHE A 82 16.63 -12.34 -7.18
CA PHE A 82 15.26 -12.06 -7.61
C PHE A 82 14.39 -11.51 -6.48
N CYS A 83 14.50 -12.06 -5.27
CA CYS A 83 13.81 -11.57 -4.08
C CYS A 83 14.23 -10.14 -3.76
N GLN A 84 15.53 -9.82 -3.84
CA GLN A 84 16.01 -8.45 -3.68
C GLN A 84 15.43 -7.53 -4.76
N ALA A 85 15.30 -8.01 -6.00
CA ALA A 85 14.65 -7.24 -7.06
C ALA A 85 13.15 -6.98 -6.81
N ILE A 86 12.44 -7.94 -6.22
CA ILE A 86 11.05 -7.75 -5.80
C ILE A 86 10.97 -6.67 -4.70
N VAL A 87 11.83 -6.74 -3.68
CA VAL A 87 11.87 -5.73 -2.60
C VAL A 87 12.12 -4.33 -3.14
N ASP A 88 13.10 -4.18 -4.04
CA ASP A 88 13.43 -2.89 -4.65
C ASP A 88 12.26 -2.31 -5.46
N LEU A 89 11.54 -3.16 -6.21
CA LEU A 89 10.35 -2.75 -6.97
C LEU A 89 9.22 -2.27 -6.05
N LEU A 90 8.96 -3.00 -4.95
CA LEU A 90 7.92 -2.61 -3.99
C LEU A 90 8.27 -1.33 -3.25
N PHE A 91 9.53 -1.15 -2.88
CA PHE A 91 10.00 0.09 -2.27
C PHE A 91 9.79 1.28 -3.20
N LYS A 92 10.14 1.11 -4.49
CA LYS A 92 9.93 2.13 -5.52
C LYS A 92 8.44 2.43 -5.73
N ASN A 93 7.56 1.42 -5.72
CA ASN A 93 6.11 1.63 -5.79
C ASN A 93 5.61 2.48 -4.63
N ARG A 94 6.01 2.12 -3.40
CA ARG A 94 5.65 2.85 -2.18
C ARG A 94 6.12 4.29 -2.25
N GLU A 95 7.36 4.53 -2.66
CA GLU A 95 7.91 5.89 -2.78
C GLU A 95 7.15 6.71 -3.84
N SER A 96 6.80 6.10 -4.97
CA SER A 96 6.01 6.76 -6.03
C SER A 96 4.60 7.11 -5.55
N CYS A 97 3.92 6.17 -4.90
CA CYS A 97 2.59 6.41 -4.32
C CYS A 97 2.63 7.48 -3.23
N TYR A 98 3.67 7.48 -2.40
CA TYR A 98 3.88 8.48 -1.36
C TYR A 98 4.13 9.88 -1.93
N LYS A 99 4.95 10.00 -2.99
CA LYS A 99 5.15 11.28 -3.69
C LYS A 99 3.86 11.79 -4.31
N LEU A 100 3.06 10.92 -4.92
CA LEU A 100 1.76 11.29 -5.47
C LEU A 100 0.79 11.74 -4.36
N PHE A 101 0.74 11.01 -3.25
CA PHE A 101 -0.02 11.40 -2.06
C PHE A 101 0.39 12.79 -1.56
N LEU A 102 1.69 13.03 -1.34
CA LEU A 102 2.19 14.33 -0.90
C LEU A 102 1.89 15.44 -1.91
N SER A 103 1.95 15.16 -3.22
CA SER A 103 1.62 16.15 -4.24
C SER A 103 0.15 16.63 -4.19
N ILE A 104 -0.73 15.85 -3.56
CA ILE A 104 -2.14 16.17 -3.35
C ILE A 104 -2.35 16.82 -1.97
N VAL A 105 -1.56 16.39 -0.97
CA VAL A 105 -1.79 16.70 0.45
C VAL A 105 -0.92 17.85 0.97
N GLU A 106 0.22 18.15 0.35
CA GLU A 106 1.08 19.27 0.75
C GLU A 106 0.57 20.59 0.13
N LYS A 107 0.37 21.61 0.97
CA LYS A 107 0.10 22.98 0.50
C LYS A 107 1.33 23.55 -0.19
N ASN A 108 1.13 24.28 -1.30
CA ASN A 108 2.22 24.85 -2.10
C ASN A 108 3.14 25.86 -1.36
N ASP A 109 2.76 26.37 -0.17
CA ASP A 109 3.46 27.52 0.44
C ASP A 109 4.27 27.23 1.72
N ALA A 110 4.32 25.99 2.23
CA ALA A 110 5.29 25.64 3.26
C ALA A 110 5.53 24.12 3.35
N LEU A 111 6.78 23.70 3.16
CA LEU A 111 7.28 22.39 3.60
C LEU A 111 6.91 22.20 5.08
N GLY A 112 5.91 21.35 5.36
CA GLY A 112 5.54 20.96 6.72
C GLY A 112 4.18 21.43 7.26
N VAL A 113 3.38 22.23 6.51
CA VAL A 113 1.98 22.51 6.92
C VAL A 113 1.08 21.48 6.24
N SER A 114 0.93 20.33 6.90
CA SER A 114 0.11 19.23 6.45
C SER A 114 -1.38 19.59 6.48
N ILE A 115 -2.18 19.03 5.56
CA ILE A 115 -3.64 18.99 5.72
C ILE A 115 -3.97 18.46 7.11
N TYR A 116 -4.95 19.08 7.78
CA TYR A 116 -5.32 18.81 9.18
C TYR A 116 -5.58 17.32 9.46
N SER A 117 -5.88 16.50 8.45
CA SER A 117 -5.99 15.04 8.59
C SER A 117 -4.75 14.38 9.22
N ASN A 118 -3.55 14.93 9.04
CA ASN A 118 -2.34 14.41 9.70
C ASN A 118 -2.19 14.90 11.15
N GLU A 119 -2.74 16.08 11.50
CA GLU A 119 -2.88 16.50 12.90
C GLU A 119 -3.97 15.68 13.62
N TRP A 120 -5.03 15.29 12.91
CA TRP A 120 -6.09 14.41 13.43
C TRP A 120 -5.57 13.01 13.78
N VAL A 121 -4.54 12.51 13.09
CA VAL A 121 -3.87 11.26 13.50
C VAL A 121 -3.17 11.39 14.86
N LYS A 122 -2.81 12.61 15.29
CA LYS A 122 -2.25 12.85 16.64
C LYS A 122 -3.34 12.96 17.71
N ASP A 123 -4.60 13.19 17.32
CA ASP A 123 -5.75 13.15 18.22
C ASP A 123 -5.97 11.70 18.69
N PRO A 124 -5.92 11.41 20.01
CA PRO A 124 -6.04 10.05 20.54
C PRO A 124 -7.36 9.36 20.19
N ASP A 125 -8.45 10.11 20.06
CA ASP A 125 -9.78 9.59 19.82
C ASP A 125 -9.99 9.32 18.32
N ILE A 126 -9.54 10.21 17.44
CA ILE A 126 -9.53 9.96 15.99
C ILE A 126 -8.56 8.84 15.65
N ASN A 127 -7.38 8.79 16.26
CA ASN A 127 -6.42 7.69 16.07
C ASN A 127 -7.03 6.34 16.51
N ARG A 128 -7.70 6.30 17.67
CA ARG A 128 -8.44 5.12 18.11
C ARG A 128 -9.52 4.74 17.10
N HIS A 129 -10.32 5.70 16.64
CA HIS A 129 -11.36 5.47 15.66
C HIS A 129 -10.82 4.91 14.33
N LEU A 130 -9.76 5.52 13.79
CA LEU A 130 -9.06 5.05 12.59
C LEU A 130 -8.52 3.63 12.79
N ARG A 131 -7.96 3.30 13.97
CA ARG A 131 -7.50 1.93 14.29
C ARG A 131 -8.62 0.91 14.43
N THR A 132 -9.82 1.34 14.83
CA THR A 132 -11.00 0.47 14.94
C THR A 132 -11.79 0.35 13.63
N MET A 133 -11.43 1.12 12.58
CA MET A 133 -12.07 0.95 11.28
C MET A 133 -11.78 -0.44 10.71
N PRO A 134 -12.75 -1.10 10.06
CA PRO A 134 -12.58 -2.46 9.53
C PRO A 134 -11.34 -2.64 8.64
N ALA A 135 -10.99 -1.62 7.85
CA ALA A 135 -9.81 -1.63 6.98
C ALA A 135 -8.48 -1.66 7.76
N PHE A 136 -8.38 -0.92 8.87
CA PHE A 136 -7.18 -0.89 9.71
C PHE A 136 -7.15 -2.05 10.72
N ASP A 137 -8.31 -2.48 11.23
CA ASP A 137 -8.41 -3.65 12.10
C ASP A 137 -7.98 -4.93 11.37
N ALA A 138 -8.41 -5.13 10.13
CA ALA A 138 -7.94 -6.25 9.30
C ALA A 138 -6.40 -6.24 9.13
N PHE A 139 -5.82 -5.07 8.85
CA PHE A 139 -4.37 -4.90 8.71
C PHE A 139 -3.61 -5.13 10.03
N ILE A 140 -4.11 -4.63 11.15
CA ILE A 140 -3.51 -4.82 12.49
C ILE A 140 -3.60 -6.28 12.93
N ARG A 141 -4.73 -6.94 12.69
CA ARG A 141 -4.93 -8.36 13.01
C ARG A 141 -4.06 -9.27 12.16
N MET A 142 -3.78 -8.88 10.91
CA MET A 142 -2.92 -9.64 10.00
C MET A 142 -1.43 -9.47 10.33
N THR A 143 -1.02 -8.31 10.84
CA THR A 143 0.36 -8.04 11.30
C THR A 143 0.65 -8.54 12.72
N LYS A 144 -0.39 -8.73 13.54
CA LYS A 144 -0.31 -9.32 14.89
C LYS A 144 -0.88 -10.74 14.91
N GLN A 145 -0.22 -11.68 14.24
CA GLN A 145 -0.24 -13.03 14.79
C GLN A 145 0.58 -13.00 16.08
N GLU A 146 0.03 -13.56 17.16
CA GLU A 146 0.56 -13.51 18.53
C GLU A 146 0.29 -12.19 19.28
N HIS A 147 -0.97 -11.98 19.66
CA HIS A 147 -1.38 -11.82 21.06
C HIS A 147 -2.86 -11.39 21.04
N PRO A 148 -3.77 -12.14 21.68
CA PRO A 148 -5.10 -11.61 21.96
C PRO A 148 -4.87 -10.39 22.84
N ILE A 149 -5.17 -9.19 22.33
CA ILE A 149 -5.36 -8.05 23.19
C ILE A 149 -6.59 -8.44 24.00
N ASN A 150 -6.37 -8.84 25.26
CA ASN A 150 -7.41 -8.89 26.26
C ASN A 150 -8.06 -7.49 26.22
N ASN A 151 -9.24 -7.41 25.62
CA ASN A 151 -10.19 -6.36 25.92
C ASN A 151 -10.60 -6.61 27.37
N ASP A 152 -9.75 -6.17 28.28
CA ASP A 152 -10.07 -6.09 29.68
C ASP A 152 -11.22 -5.09 29.80
N ASN A 153 -12.34 -5.59 30.32
CA ASN A 153 -13.55 -4.86 30.66
C ASN A 153 -13.34 -3.80 31.76
N GLN A 154 -12.13 -3.23 31.89
CA GLN A 154 -11.80 -2.14 32.81
C GLN A 154 -12.11 -0.76 32.21
N ASP A 155 -12.28 -0.68 30.89
CA ASP A 155 -12.41 0.60 30.18
C ASP A 155 -13.85 1.20 30.21
N ASP A 156 -14.83 0.44 30.72
CA ASP A 156 -16.24 0.82 30.82
C ASP A 156 -16.68 1.30 32.21
N THR A 157 -15.72 1.60 33.10
CA THR A 157 -16.08 2.19 34.40
C THR A 157 -16.59 3.61 34.18
N VAL A 158 -17.71 3.99 34.84
CA VAL A 158 -18.35 5.32 34.73
C VAL A 158 -17.35 6.47 34.89
N GLU A 159 -16.34 6.29 35.74
CA GLU A 159 -15.29 7.28 35.98
C GLU A 159 -14.32 7.44 34.79
N ASN A 160 -13.96 6.36 34.11
CA ASN A 160 -13.15 6.41 32.88
C ASN A 160 -13.92 7.07 31.74
N ILE A 161 -15.23 6.81 31.66
CA ILE A 161 -16.12 7.46 30.68
C ILE A 161 -16.18 8.97 30.94
N ARG A 162 -16.39 9.39 32.20
CA ARG A 162 -16.42 10.81 32.57
C ARG A 162 -15.07 11.49 32.34
N PHE A 163 -13.97 10.86 32.71
CA PHE A 163 -12.64 11.40 32.49
C PHE A 163 -12.36 11.61 30.99
N ARG A 164 -12.75 10.65 30.14
CA ARG A 164 -12.67 10.80 28.68
C ARG A 164 -13.54 11.94 28.18
N GLN A 165 -14.81 11.98 28.56
CA GLN A 165 -15.73 13.03 28.11
C GLN A 165 -15.23 14.43 28.49
N THR A 166 -14.66 14.58 29.70
CA THR A 166 -14.04 15.84 30.12
C THR A 166 -12.82 16.19 29.27
N LYS A 167 -11.91 15.23 29.06
CA LYS A 167 -10.70 15.44 28.25
C LYS A 167 -11.03 15.70 26.77
N GLU A 168 -12.04 15.02 26.23
CA GLU A 168 -12.60 15.22 24.89
C GLU A 168 -13.19 16.63 24.79
N THR A 169 -14.02 17.02 25.75
CA THR A 169 -14.62 18.36 25.79
C THR A 169 -13.55 19.45 25.88
N GLU A 170 -12.50 19.26 26.71
CA GLU A 170 -11.37 20.19 26.81
C GLU A 170 -10.59 20.28 25.49
N THR A 171 -10.32 19.15 24.85
CA THR A 171 -9.63 19.09 23.57
C THR A 171 -10.45 19.74 22.46
N LEU A 172 -11.76 19.47 22.41
CA LEU A 172 -12.70 20.13 21.51
C LEU A 172 -12.73 21.64 21.75
N LEU A 173 -12.80 22.08 23.02
CA LEU A 173 -12.82 23.50 23.36
C LEU A 173 -11.53 24.21 22.91
N ILE A 174 -10.37 23.57 23.08
CA ILE A 174 -9.07 24.07 22.61
C ILE A 174 -9.04 24.12 21.08
N ASN A 175 -9.45 23.05 20.40
CA ASN A 175 -9.49 22.99 18.94
C ASN A 175 -10.43 24.03 18.33
N PHE A 176 -11.62 24.21 18.90
CA PHE A 176 -12.61 25.20 18.45
C PHE A 176 -12.23 26.65 18.82
N SER A 177 -11.42 26.86 19.85
CA SER A 177 -10.98 28.20 20.25
C SER A 177 -9.69 28.67 19.57
N GLN A 178 -8.85 27.75 19.08
CA GLN A 178 -7.55 28.08 18.49
C GLN A 178 -7.51 27.96 16.97
N ASN A 179 -8.31 27.09 16.35
CA ASN A 179 -8.23 26.81 14.91
C ASN A 179 -9.59 27.01 14.22
N GLU A 180 -9.79 28.17 13.60
CA GLU A 180 -10.78 28.29 12.54
C GLU A 180 -10.28 27.46 11.36
N MET A 181 -10.89 26.28 11.16
CA MET A 181 -10.60 25.43 10.00
C MET A 181 -10.89 26.22 8.73
N ASN A 182 -9.85 26.53 7.96
CA ASN A 182 -10.03 27.22 6.69
C ASN A 182 -10.46 26.19 5.64
N ILE A 183 -11.33 26.58 4.70
CA ILE A 183 -11.72 25.74 3.56
C ILE A 183 -10.48 25.27 2.77
N ASP A 184 -9.40 26.07 2.76
CA ASP A 184 -8.11 25.73 2.17
C ASP A 184 -7.40 24.54 2.85
N ASP A 185 -7.84 24.14 4.04
CA ASP A 185 -7.37 22.97 4.78
C ASP A 185 -8.08 21.67 4.39
N ILE A 186 -9.20 21.78 3.67
CA ILE A 186 -10.02 20.64 3.28
C ILE A 186 -9.71 20.31 1.82
N CYS A 187 -9.46 19.02 1.54
CA CYS A 187 -9.39 18.56 0.16
C CYS A 187 -10.80 18.62 -0.47
N THR A 188 -11.15 19.75 -1.07
CA THR A 188 -12.47 19.98 -1.69
C THR A 188 -12.52 19.54 -3.15
N ASN A 189 -11.37 19.38 -3.79
CA ASN A 189 -11.29 18.96 -5.18
C ASN A 189 -11.59 17.46 -5.32
N TYR A 190 -12.75 17.13 -5.89
CA TYR A 190 -13.16 15.75 -6.15
C TYR A 190 -12.12 14.93 -6.91
N LYS A 191 -11.37 15.54 -7.85
CA LYS A 191 -10.33 14.83 -8.60
C LYS A 191 -9.16 14.39 -7.70
N HIS A 192 -8.82 15.21 -6.71
CA HIS A 192 -7.78 14.90 -5.73
C HIS A 192 -8.24 13.78 -4.77
N ILE A 193 -9.49 13.84 -4.31
CA ILE A 193 -10.09 12.77 -3.50
C ILE A 193 -10.12 11.45 -4.28
N ASN A 194 -10.55 11.49 -5.55
CA ASN A 194 -10.58 10.32 -6.40
C ASN A 194 -9.17 9.75 -6.65
N ALA A 195 -8.17 10.62 -6.81
CA ALA A 195 -6.77 10.20 -6.94
C ALA A 195 -6.25 9.51 -5.66
N LEU A 196 -6.55 10.06 -4.48
CA LEU A 196 -6.22 9.45 -3.19
C LEU A 196 -6.87 8.08 -3.03
N ALA A 197 -8.15 7.96 -3.37
CA ALA A 197 -8.87 6.69 -3.36
C ALA A 197 -8.23 5.66 -4.31
N THR A 198 -7.86 6.10 -5.52
CA THR A 198 -7.17 5.25 -6.51
C THR A 198 -5.83 4.74 -5.99
N ILE A 199 -5.03 5.59 -5.31
CA ILE A 199 -3.75 5.18 -4.71
C ILE A 199 -3.98 4.09 -3.66
N HIS A 200 -4.95 4.31 -2.77
CA HIS A 200 -5.31 3.36 -1.73
C HIS A 200 -5.73 2.01 -2.32
N GLU A 201 -6.67 2.02 -3.27
CA GLU A 201 -7.16 0.81 -3.94
C GLU A 201 -6.02 0.06 -4.66
N SER A 202 -5.10 0.79 -5.31
CA SER A 202 -3.96 0.19 -6.00
C SER A 202 -3.02 -0.54 -5.04
N LEU A 203 -2.72 0.08 -3.88
CA LEU A 203 -1.87 -0.53 -2.86
C LEU A 203 -2.52 -1.75 -2.22
N ASP A 204 -3.81 -1.67 -1.90
CA ASP A 204 -4.57 -2.79 -1.32
C ASP A 204 -4.65 -3.97 -2.29
N TRP A 205 -4.96 -3.68 -3.56
CA TRP A 205 -4.98 -4.69 -4.61
C TRP A 205 -3.63 -5.38 -4.77
N LEU A 206 -2.53 -4.62 -4.83
CA LEU A 206 -1.18 -5.17 -4.95
C LEU A 206 -0.85 -6.09 -3.78
N TYR A 207 -1.16 -5.65 -2.56
CA TYR A 207 -0.97 -6.43 -1.34
C TYR A 207 -1.73 -7.76 -1.41
N CYS A 208 -3.03 -7.72 -1.72
CA CYS A 208 -3.88 -8.89 -1.82
C CYS A 208 -3.38 -9.90 -2.87
N LYS A 209 -2.75 -9.43 -3.95
CA LYS A 209 -2.16 -10.32 -4.95
C LYS A 209 -0.86 -10.93 -4.48
N LEU A 210 0.04 -10.15 -3.88
CA LEU A 210 1.38 -10.60 -3.51
C LEU A 210 1.44 -11.43 -2.23
N ILE A 211 0.48 -11.27 -1.30
CA ILE A 211 0.49 -12.02 -0.04
C ILE A 211 0.56 -13.54 -0.28
N ASN A 212 -0.18 -14.06 -1.27
CA ASN A 212 -0.14 -15.49 -1.61
C ASN A 212 1.24 -15.93 -2.11
N TYR A 213 1.93 -15.08 -2.88
CA TYR A 213 3.28 -15.38 -3.36
C TYR A 213 4.27 -15.40 -2.19
N PHE A 214 4.17 -14.45 -1.26
CA PHE A 214 5.05 -14.40 -0.09
C PHE A 214 4.80 -15.54 0.88
N ASP A 215 3.55 -15.94 1.12
CA ASP A 215 3.22 -17.11 1.94
C ASP A 215 3.81 -18.40 1.34
N ILE A 216 3.85 -18.52 0.01
CA ILE A 216 4.47 -19.67 -0.66
C ILE A 216 5.99 -19.58 -0.54
N LEU A 217 6.59 -18.42 -0.80
CA LEU A 217 8.04 -18.23 -0.70
C LEU A 217 8.56 -18.49 0.71
N ASP A 218 7.81 -18.09 1.74
CA ASP A 218 8.14 -18.36 3.14
C ASP A 218 8.14 -19.87 3.44
N LYS A 219 7.11 -20.60 2.98
CA LYS A 219 7.07 -22.07 3.07
C LYS A 219 8.23 -22.73 2.32
N CYS A 220 8.67 -22.14 1.21
CA CYS A 220 9.80 -22.65 0.41
C CYS A 220 11.14 -22.56 1.13
N LEU A 221 11.27 -21.74 2.17
CA LEU A 221 12.47 -21.75 3.04
C LEU A 221 12.64 -23.11 3.74
N HIS A 222 11.54 -23.83 3.96
CA HIS A 222 11.51 -25.07 4.72
C HIS A 222 11.30 -26.31 3.82
N ASP A 223 10.54 -26.18 2.74
CA ASP A 223 10.37 -27.24 1.72
C ASP A 223 10.35 -26.67 0.29
N THR A 224 11.38 -26.98 -0.49
CA THR A 224 11.52 -26.48 -1.87
C THR A 224 10.45 -27.03 -2.83
N LYS A 225 9.72 -28.10 -2.45
CA LYS A 225 8.58 -28.60 -3.23
C LYS A 225 7.40 -27.62 -3.24
N CYS A 226 7.34 -26.69 -2.29
CA CYS A 226 6.30 -25.67 -2.26
C CYS A 226 6.38 -24.68 -3.43
N LEU A 227 7.51 -24.61 -4.15
CA LEU A 227 7.66 -23.76 -5.33
C LEU A 227 6.72 -24.16 -6.48
N ASP A 228 6.25 -25.42 -6.50
CA ASP A 228 5.28 -25.85 -7.51
C ASP A 228 3.93 -25.13 -7.39
N ALA A 229 3.59 -24.62 -6.20
CA ALA A 229 2.38 -23.85 -5.94
C ALA A 229 2.43 -22.42 -6.48
N LEU A 230 3.61 -21.90 -6.86
CA LEU A 230 3.75 -20.63 -7.57
C LEU A 230 3.18 -20.81 -8.99
N THR A 231 1.89 -20.54 -9.14
CA THR A 231 1.19 -20.50 -10.42
C THR A 231 0.77 -19.06 -10.73
N PRO A 232 0.77 -18.65 -12.01
CA PRO A 232 0.35 -17.29 -12.38
C PRO A 232 -1.09 -17.07 -11.93
N THR A 233 -1.33 -16.03 -11.13
CA THR A 233 -2.67 -15.71 -10.62
C THR A 233 -3.47 -14.98 -11.71
N THR A 234 -3.78 -15.71 -12.79
CA THR A 234 -4.80 -15.29 -13.75
C THR A 234 -6.17 -15.54 -13.12
N GLY A 235 -6.67 -14.51 -12.41
CA GLY A 235 -8.11 -14.33 -12.19
C GLY A 235 -8.80 -15.15 -11.07
N LYS A 236 -8.07 -15.79 -10.15
CA LYS A 236 -8.73 -16.49 -9.02
C LYS A 236 -8.06 -16.15 -7.70
N ASN A 237 -8.47 -15.02 -7.13
CA ASN A 237 -8.57 -14.85 -5.68
C ASN A 237 -9.53 -13.68 -5.44
N SER A 238 -10.80 -13.97 -5.68
CA SER A 238 -11.93 -13.24 -5.13
C SER A 238 -12.10 -13.72 -3.70
N ASN A 239 -11.32 -13.20 -2.76
CA ASN A 239 -11.69 -13.30 -1.35
C ASN A 239 -12.24 -11.96 -0.91
N LYS A 240 -13.59 -11.96 -0.91
CA LYS A 240 -14.49 -11.05 -0.24
C LYS A 240 -13.88 -10.50 1.06
N PHE A 241 -13.39 -9.27 1.01
CA PHE A 241 -13.76 -8.30 2.03
C PHE A 241 -14.85 -7.43 1.41
N LEU A 242 -16.02 -8.04 1.25
CA LEU A 242 -17.26 -7.29 1.19
C LEU A 242 -17.32 -6.48 2.49
N LEU A 243 -17.01 -5.19 2.38
CA LEU A 243 -17.53 -4.16 3.27
C LEU A 243 -19.04 -4.38 3.34
N THR A 244 -19.47 -5.13 4.35
CA THR A 244 -20.84 -5.12 4.80
C THR A 244 -20.93 -3.86 5.64
N LEU A 245 -21.79 -2.94 5.18
CA LEU A 245 -22.10 -1.63 5.73
C LEU A 245 -22.16 -1.61 7.27
#